data_AF-A0A7J9QBL5-F1
#
_entry.id   AF-A0A7J9QBL5-F1
#
_cell.length_a   1.000
_cell.length_b   1.000
_cell.length_c   1.000
_cell.angle_alpha   90.00
_cell.angle_beta   90.00
_cell.angle_gamma   90.00
#
_symmetry.space_group_name_H-M   'P 1'
#
loop_
_entity.id
_entity.type
_entity.pdbx_description
1 polymer ?
#
loop_
_entity_poly.entity_id
_entity_poly.type
_entity_poly.pdbx_seq_one_letter_code
_entity_poly.pdbx_strand_id
1 'polypeptide(L)'
;MPLTNNVIIKLNEITTMVEDKSKLSESDVDEIKLIFKELVKSGERYDVDEIEFWFENEGSWKTREPIIRIANLSNYVQDKHQQTAHLRIMSDDDCSCGH
;
A
#
# COMPACT_ATOMS: atom_id res chain seq x y z
N MET A 1 6.79 8.30 9.39
CA MET A 1 5.69 9.13 9.96
C MET A 1 4.68 8.20 10.59
N PRO A 2 4.02 8.54 11.71
CA PRO A 2 3.05 7.62 12.33
C PRO A 2 1.91 7.31 11.36
N LEU A 3 1.45 6.06 11.36
CA LEU A 3 0.34 5.63 10.51
C LEU A 3 -0.95 6.40 10.89
N THR A 4 -1.70 6.82 9.87
CA THR A 4 -3.01 7.44 10.09
C THR A 4 -4.01 6.39 10.55
N ASN A 5 -5.05 6.80 11.28
CA ASN A 5 -6.11 5.89 11.72
C ASN A 5 -6.78 5.15 10.54
N ASN A 6 -6.91 5.83 9.39
CA ASN A 6 -7.48 5.24 8.19
C ASN A 6 -6.60 4.08 7.66
N VAL A 7 -5.28 4.28 7.62
CA VAL A 7 -4.33 3.22 7.27
C VAL A 7 -4.45 2.06 8.26
N ILE A 8 -4.46 2.33 9.57
CA ILE A 8 -4.57 1.29 10.61
C ILE A 8 -5.86 0.46 10.46
N ILE A 9 -6.99 1.09 10.14
CA ILE A 9 -8.26 0.38 9.88
C ILE A 9 -8.10 -0.59 8.70
N LYS A 10 -7.45 -0.16 7.62
CA LYS A 10 -7.18 -1.00 6.45
C LYS A 10 -6.18 -2.12 6.74
N LEU A 11 -5.19 -1.92 7.62
CA LEU A 11 -4.30 -3.00 8.05
C LEU A 11 -5.03 -4.06 8.90
N ASN A 12 -5.98 -3.64 9.74
CA ASN A 12 -6.86 -4.57 10.45
C ASN A 12 -7.74 -5.36 9.48
N GLU A 13 -8.29 -4.70 8.45
CA GLU A 13 -9.08 -5.36 7.40
C GLU A 13 -8.27 -6.50 6.74
N ILE A 14 -7.02 -6.22 6.32
CA ILE A 14 -6.10 -7.25 5.80
C ILE A 14 -5.93 -8.40 6.80
N THR A 15 -5.71 -8.08 8.08
CA THR A 15 -5.49 -9.07 9.13
C THR A 15 -6.71 -9.96 9.39
N THR A 16 -7.91 -9.44 9.17
CA THR A 16 -9.17 -10.21 9.31
C THR A 16 -9.52 -11.02 8.06
N MET A 17 -9.11 -10.53 6.89
CA MET A 17 -9.38 -11.14 5.59
C MET A 17 -8.46 -12.33 5.32
N VAL A 18 -7.18 -12.25 5.71
CA VAL A 18 -6.20 -13.33 5.50
C VAL A 18 -6.40 -14.42 6.56
N GLU A 19 -6.92 -15.56 6.12
CA GLU A 19 -7.11 -16.74 6.97
C GLU A 19 -5.78 -17.41 7.35
N ASP A 20 -4.92 -17.67 6.36
CA ASP A 20 -3.60 -18.30 6.56
C ASP A 20 -2.47 -17.25 6.50
N LYS A 21 -2.08 -16.76 7.67
CA LYS A 21 -1.00 -15.77 7.83
C LYS A 21 0.39 -16.36 7.66
N SER A 22 0.53 -17.66 7.42
CA SER A 22 1.83 -18.29 7.13
C SER A 22 2.24 -18.12 5.67
N LYS A 23 1.26 -18.00 4.76
CA LYS A 23 1.48 -17.87 3.33
C LYS A 23 0.33 -17.14 2.65
N LEU A 24 0.65 -16.08 1.92
CA LEU A 24 -0.35 -15.34 1.13
C LEU A 24 -0.68 -16.10 -0.15
N SER A 25 -1.97 -16.38 -0.35
CA SER A 25 -2.53 -16.87 -1.61
C SER A 25 -2.53 -15.78 -2.69
N GLU A 26 -2.82 -16.16 -3.93
CA GLU A 26 -2.90 -15.18 -5.03
C GLU A 26 -4.09 -14.23 -4.86
N SER A 27 -5.23 -14.73 -4.36
CA SER A 27 -6.39 -13.91 -4.02
C SER A 27 -6.08 -12.91 -2.92
N ASP A 28 -5.40 -13.33 -1.84
CA ASP A 28 -4.99 -12.42 -0.76
C ASP A 28 -4.14 -11.27 -1.30
N VAL A 29 -3.18 -11.61 -2.17
CA VAL A 29 -2.26 -10.64 -2.78
C VAL A 29 -3.02 -9.61 -3.61
N ASP A 30 -4.03 -10.04 -4.38
CA ASP A 30 -4.81 -9.12 -5.20
C ASP A 30 -5.74 -8.23 -4.37
N GLU A 31 -6.36 -8.76 -3.32
CA GLU A 31 -7.19 -8.00 -2.39
C GLU A 31 -6.35 -6.98 -1.59
N ILE A 32 -5.18 -7.39 -1.08
CA ILE A 32 -4.23 -6.50 -0.39
C ILE A 32 -3.79 -5.35 -1.31
N LYS A 33 -3.50 -5.63 -2.60
CA LYS A 33 -3.19 -4.57 -3.57
C LYS A 33 -4.35 -3.61 -3.76
N LEU A 34 -5.60 -4.09 -3.77
CA LEU A 34 -6.77 -3.24 -3.93
C LEU A 34 -6.93 -2.30 -2.73
N ILE A 35 -6.78 -2.81 -1.51
CA ILE A 35 -6.81 -2.03 -0.27
C ILE A 35 -5.79 -0.89 -0.31
N PHE A 36 -4.52 -1.19 -0.63
CA PHE A 36 -3.49 -0.15 -0.74
C PHE A 36 -3.75 0.83 -1.88
N LYS A 37 -4.34 0.37 -3.00
CA LYS A 37 -4.70 1.26 -4.13
C LYS A 37 -5.78 2.26 -3.72
N GLU A 38 -6.74 1.85 -2.92
CA GLU A 38 -7.80 2.73 -2.41
C GLU A 38 -7.21 3.80 -1.49
N LEU A 39 -6.32 3.42 -0.57
CA LEU A 39 -5.63 4.36 0.32
C LEU A 39 -4.87 5.45 -0.48
N VAL A 40 -4.04 5.06 -1.44
CA VAL A 40 -3.26 6.05 -2.20
C VAL A 40 -4.13 6.90 -3.11
N LYS A 41 -5.26 6.37 -3.60
CA LYS A 41 -6.25 7.13 -4.38
C LYS A 41 -7.02 8.14 -3.52
N SER A 42 -7.26 7.86 -2.25
CA SER A 42 -7.85 8.82 -1.31
C SER A 42 -6.85 9.89 -0.86
N GLY A 43 -5.61 9.86 -1.35
CA GLY A 43 -4.56 10.82 -1.02
C GLY A 43 -3.79 10.47 0.26
N GLU A 44 -4.03 9.30 0.86
CA GLU A 44 -3.26 8.85 2.01
C GLU A 44 -1.84 8.49 1.58
N ARG A 45 -0.89 8.79 2.47
CA ARG A 45 0.49 8.31 2.36
C ARG A 45 0.85 7.58 3.64
N TYR A 46 1.63 6.54 3.48
CA TYR A 46 2.10 5.71 4.59
C TYR A 46 3.58 5.44 4.45
N ASP A 47 4.18 5.19 5.61
CA ASP A 47 5.56 4.77 5.75
C ASP A 47 5.60 3.24 5.69
N VAL A 48 6.43 2.68 4.81
CA VAL A 48 6.48 1.23 4.56
C VAL A 48 7.07 0.50 5.77
N ASP A 49 8.06 1.12 6.42
CA ASP A 49 8.71 0.56 7.60
C ASP A 49 7.72 0.48 8.78
N GLU A 50 6.84 1.47 8.90
CA GLU A 50 5.77 1.49 9.91
C GLU A 50 4.68 0.43 9.62
N ILE A 51 4.42 0.12 8.35
CA ILE A 51 3.52 -0.99 7.98
C ILE A 51 4.13 -2.32 8.41
N GLU A 52 5.41 -2.57 8.08
CA GLU A 52 6.11 -3.79 8.52
C GLU A 52 6.07 -3.90 10.04
N PHE A 53 6.44 -2.83 10.76
CA PHE A 53 6.42 -2.80 12.21
C PHE A 53 5.03 -3.04 12.78
N TRP A 54 3.97 -2.46 12.20
CA TRP A 54 2.61 -2.67 12.66
C TRP A 54 2.22 -4.16 12.65
N PHE A 55 2.51 -4.86 11.54
CA PHE A 55 2.21 -6.29 11.41
C PHE A 55 3.07 -7.15 12.33
N GLU A 56 4.34 -6.81 12.54
CA GLU A 56 5.22 -7.51 13.48
C GLU A 56 4.71 -7.41 14.93
N ASN A 57 4.05 -6.29 15.29
CA ASN A 57 3.57 -6.03 16.65
C ASN A 57 2.09 -6.36 16.90
N GLU A 58 1.28 -6.56 15.85
CA GLU A 58 -0.14 -6.92 15.99
C GLU A 58 -0.33 -8.29 16.66
N GLY A 59 0.62 -9.21 16.47
CA GLY A 59 0.75 -10.46 17.24
C GLY A 59 0.09 -11.70 16.62
N SER A 60 -0.77 -11.56 15.60
CA SER A 60 -1.33 -12.70 14.86
C SER A 60 -0.44 -13.17 13.72
N TRP A 61 0.40 -12.28 13.18
CA TRP A 61 1.39 -12.58 12.14
C TRP A 61 2.66 -13.15 12.76
N LYS A 62 2.88 -14.45 12.61
CA LYS A 62 4.02 -15.16 13.23
C LYS A 62 5.21 -15.36 12.31
N THR A 63 4.98 -15.32 11.00
CA THR A 63 6.01 -15.51 9.99
C THR A 63 6.33 -14.16 9.34
N ARG A 64 7.63 -13.88 9.20
CA ARG A 64 8.09 -12.59 8.69
C ARG A 64 7.92 -12.45 7.16
N GLU A 65 7.98 -13.57 6.43
CA GLU A 65 7.90 -13.56 4.97
C GLU A 65 6.59 -12.96 4.43
N PRO A 66 5.39 -13.34 4.91
CA PRO A 66 4.15 -12.66 4.55
C PRO A 66 4.14 -11.17 4.87
N ILE A 67 4.69 -10.77 6.02
CA ILE A 67 4.75 -9.36 6.44
C ILE A 67 5.59 -8.54 5.45
N ILE A 68 6.81 -9.00 5.15
CA ILE A 68 7.70 -8.37 4.16
C ILE A 68 7.01 -8.29 2.80
N ARG A 69 6.28 -9.34 2.41
CA ARG A 69 5.54 -9.35 1.15
C ARG A 69 4.45 -8.28 1.13
N ILE A 70 3.72 -8.08 2.22
CA ILE A 70 2.70 -7.01 2.34
C ILE A 70 3.36 -5.63 2.24
N ALA A 71 4.47 -5.40 2.95
CA ALA A 71 5.22 -4.15 2.90
C ALA A 71 5.74 -3.85 1.48
N ASN A 72 6.24 -4.86 0.77
CA ASN A 72 6.65 -4.72 -0.63
C ASN A 72 5.47 -4.38 -1.56
N LEU A 73 4.29 -4.98 -1.33
CA LEU A 73 3.09 -4.67 -2.10
C LEU A 73 2.62 -3.23 -1.86
N SER A 74 2.64 -2.76 -0.61
CA SER A 74 2.27 -1.39 -0.27
C SER A 74 3.21 -0.38 -0.94
N ASN A 75 4.53 -0.64 -0.89
CA ASN A 75 5.52 0.20 -1.55
C ASN A 75 5.28 0.26 -3.07
N TYR A 76 5.13 -0.91 -3.71
CA TYR A 76 4.87 -0.98 -5.16
C TYR A 76 3.63 -0.18 -5.58
N VAL A 77 2.54 -0.28 -4.81
CA VAL A 77 1.30 0.44 -5.11
C VAL A 77 1.47 1.94 -4.95
N GLN A 78 2.12 2.39 -3.87
CA GLN A 78 2.39 3.81 -3.63
C GLN A 78 3.29 4.41 -4.71
N ASP A 79 4.41 3.77 -5.03
CA ASP A 79 5.35 4.23 -6.06
C ASP A 79 4.68 4.31 -7.43
N LYS A 80 3.91 3.28 -7.82
CA LYS A 80 3.20 3.27 -9.10
C LYS A 80 2.16 4.38 -9.19
N HIS A 81 1.44 4.65 -8.10
CA HIS A 81 0.48 5.74 -8.06
C HIS A 81 1.17 7.10 -8.20
N GLN A 82 2.28 7.32 -7.50
CA GLN A 82 3.08 8.53 -7.61
C GLN A 82 3.61 8.72 -9.03
N GLN A 83 4.23 7.70 -9.64
CA GLN A 83 4.71 7.79 -11.03
C GLN A 83 3.59 8.17 -12.01
N THR A 84 2.41 7.56 -11.86
CA THR A 84 1.25 7.88 -12.70
C THR A 84 0.77 9.33 -12.50
N ALA A 85 0.77 9.83 -11.27
CA ALA A 85 0.41 11.20 -10.97
C ALA A 85 1.42 12.21 -11.56
N HIS A 86 2.72 11.92 -11.48
CA HIS A 86 3.77 12.75 -12.10
C HIS A 86 3.60 12.82 -13.63
N LEU A 87 3.26 11.71 -14.29
CA LEU A 87 3.00 11.69 -15.74
C LEU A 87 1.76 12.49 -16.14
N ARG A 88 0.69 12.48 -15.31
CA ARG A 88 -0.52 13.28 -15.56
C ARG A 88 -0.26 14.78 -15.46
N ILE A 89 0.56 15.22 -14.51
CA ILE A 89 0.91 16.64 -14.36
C ILE A 89 1.68 17.15 -15.58
N MET A 90 2.52 16.31 -16.19
CA MET A 90 3.27 16.67 -17.41
C MET A 90 2.42 16.69 -18.69
N SER A 91 1.17 16.23 -18.66
CA SER A 91 0.32 16.14 -19.86
C SER A 91 -0.59 17.36 -20.08
N ASP A 92 -0.64 18.30 -19.14
CA ASP A 92 -1.45 19.52 -19.22
C ASP A 92 -0.62 20.80 -19.41
N ASP A 93 0.71 20.71 -19.48
CA ASP A 93 1.55 21.84 -19.89
C ASP A 93 1.52 21.97 -21.42
N ASP A 94 0.49 22.66 -21.87
CA ASP A 94 0.51 23.82 -22.77
C ASP A 94 1.90 24.19 -23.33
N CYS A 95 2.53 23.28 -24.07
CA CYS A 95 3.70 23.55 -24.89
C CYS A 95 3.27 24.31 -26.15
N SER A 96 2.74 25.52 -25.93
CA SER A 96 2.78 26.58 -26.92
C SER A 96 4.25 26.96 -27.13
N CYS A 97 4.91 26.22 -28.02
CA CYS A 97 6.09 26.72 -28.72
C CYS A 97 5.62 27.90 -29.57
N GLY A 98 5.48 29.06 -28.93
CA GLY A 98 5.14 30.32 -29.56
C GLY A 98 6.33 30.80 -30.39
N HIS A 99 6.08 30.90 -31.70
CA HIS A 99 6.88 31.55 -32.75
C HIS A 99 8.22 30.90 -33.14
#